data_AF-A0A017HFW4-F1
#
_entry.id   AF-A0A017HFW4-F1
#
_cell.length_a   1.000
_cell.length_b   1.000
_cell.length_c   1.000
_cell.angle_alpha   90.00
_cell.angle_beta   90.00
_cell.angle_gamma   90.00
#
_symmetry.space_group_name_H-M   'P 1'
#
loop_
_entity.id
_entity.type
_entity.pdbx_description
1 polymer ?
#
loop_
_entity_poly.entity_id
_entity_poly.type
_entity_poly.pdbx_seq_one_letter_code
_entity_poly.pdbx_strand_id
1 'polypeptide(L)' 'MQTIRLGDVRYNAQIGAFEARVDVDRNGTTYRYPCQVAGPIDMDSGHVRAGLTRHAMRMSDSGASLWSHL' A
#
# COMPACT_ATOMS: atom_id res chain seq x y z
N MET A 1 -14.08 9.79 6.46
CA MET A 1 -13.16 9.99 5.32
C MET A 1 -11.89 9.22 5.66
N GLN A 2 -11.36 8.41 4.73
CA GLN A 2 -10.09 7.70 4.94
C GLN A 2 -8.98 8.48 4.26
N THR A 3 -7.90 8.79 4.98
CA THR A 3 -6.76 9.52 4.41
C THR A 3 -5.65 8.53 4.13
N ILE A 4 -5.20 8.47 2.89
CA ILE A 4 -4.12 7.55 2.48
C ILE A 4 -2.87 8.39 2.27
N ARG A 5 -1.81 8.02 2.97
CA ARG A 5 -0.49 8.63 2.86
C ARG A 5 0.47 7.56 2.36
N LEU A 6 0.98 7.77 1.16
CA LEU A 6 2.07 6.97 0.62
C LEU A 6 3.38 7.49 1.22
N GLY A 7 4.13 6.62 1.89
CA GLY A 7 5.48 6.90 2.36
C GLY A 7 6.52 6.75 1.26
N ASP A 8 7.78 6.68 1.67
CA ASP A 8 8.90 6.47 0.75
C ASP A 8 8.79 5.14 -0.01
N VAL A 9 8.94 5.24 -1.32
CA VAL A 9 9.06 4.10 -2.24
C VAL A 9 10.53 3.79 -2.41
N ARG A 10 10.93 2.56 -2.11
CA ARG A 10 12.29 2.06 -2.25
C ARG A 10 12.31 0.96 -3.30
N TYR A 11 13.30 0.99 -4.18
CA TYR A 11 13.51 -0.11 -5.12
C TYR A 11 14.53 -1.10 -4.57
N ASN A 12 14.18 -2.37 -4.57
CA ASN A 12 15.04 -3.46 -4.17
C ASN A 12 15.48 -4.25 -5.40
N ALA A 13 16.68 -3.91 -5.90
CA ALA A 13 17.26 -4.52 -7.10
C ALA A 13 17.63 -6.00 -6.90
N GLN A 14 17.79 -6.46 -5.65
CA GLN A 14 18.13 -7.86 -5.36
C GLN A 14 16.97 -8.81 -5.67
N ILE A 15 15.74 -8.34 -5.46
CA ILE A 15 14.51 -9.12 -5.71
C ILE A 15 13.68 -8.59 -6.90
N GLY A 16 14.07 -7.45 -7.48
CA GLY A 16 13.34 -6.84 -8.59
C GLY A 16 11.95 -6.34 -8.18
N ALA A 17 11.86 -5.67 -7.02
CA ALA A 17 10.58 -5.19 -6.51
C ALA A 17 10.68 -3.79 -5.88
N PHE A 18 9.61 -3.03 -6.00
CA PHE A 18 9.39 -1.77 -5.31
C PHE A 18 8.68 -2.02 -3.99
N GLU A 19 9.29 -1.61 -2.90
CA GLU A 19 8.76 -1.69 -1.55
C GLU A 19 8.35 -0.29 -1.12
N ALA A 20 7.13 -0.13 -0.63
CA ALA A 20 6.71 1.12 -0.06
C ALA A 20 5.81 0.92 1.14
N ARG A 21 5.79 1.94 1.98
CA ARG A 21 4.98 1.97 3.17
C ARG A 21 3.74 2.81 2.91
N VAL A 22 2.56 2.27 3.17
CA VAL A 22 1.32 3.03 3.06
C VAL A 22 0.68 3.17 4.43
N ASP A 23 0.48 4.40 4.85
CA ASP A 23 -0.25 4.77 6.05
C ASP A 23 -1.70 5.08 5.65
N VAL A 24 -2.64 4.35 6.23
CA VAL A 24 -4.07 4.57 6.04
C VAL A 24 -4.66 5.05 7.36
N ASP A 25 -5.11 6.30 7.39
CA ASP A 25 -5.85 6.86 8.51
C ASP A 25 -7.34 6.54 8.38
N ARG A 26 -7.88 5.81 9.36
CA ARG A 26 -9.28 5.39 9.42
C ARG A 26 -9.83 5.61 10.82
N ASN A 27 -10.84 6.47 10.95
CA ASN A 27 -11.51 6.78 12.22
C ASN A 27 -10.55 7.20 13.35
N GLY A 28 -9.48 7.93 13.02
CA GLY A 28 -8.46 8.36 13.99
C GLY A 28 -7.41 7.31 14.33
N THR A 29 -7.48 6.12 13.72
CA THR A 29 -6.45 5.08 13.81
C THR A 29 -5.64 5.03 12.53
N THR A 30 -4.32 5.18 12.65
CA THR A 30 -3.40 5.01 11.52
C THR A 30 -2.96 3.55 11.41
N TYR A 31 -3.34 2.90 10.33
CA TYR A 31 -2.90 1.56 9.96
C TYR A 31 -1.74 1.62 8.99
N ARG A 32 -0.74 0.75 9.18
CA ARG A 32 0.46 0.70 8.34
C ARG A 32 0.52 -0.59 7.58
N TYR A 33 0.58 -0.47 6.27
CA TYR A 33 0.65 -1.60 5.36
C TYR A 33 1.96 -1.54 4.57
N PRO A 34 2.92 -2.45 4.84
CA PRO A 34 4.04 -2.65 3.93
C PRO A 34 3.50 -3.27 2.64
N CYS A 35 3.68 -2.58 1.52
CA CYS A 35 3.25 -3.03 0.21
C CYS A 35 4.48 -3.22 -0.68
N GLN A 36 4.50 -4.31 -1.44
CA GLN A 36 5.52 -4.57 -2.44
C GLN A 36 4.88 -4.76 -3.80
N VAL A 37 5.52 -4.23 -4.84
CA VAL A 37 5.13 -4.37 -6.24
C VAL A 37 6.33 -4.89 -7.00
N ALA A 38 6.25 -6.13 -7.50
CA ALA A 38 7.28 -6.69 -8.35
C ALA A 38 7.29 -5.94 -9.70
N GLY A 39 8.48 -5.55 -10.17
CA GLY A 39 8.61 -4.81 -11.41
C GLY A 39 10.06 -4.45 -11.76
N PRO A 40 10.36 -4.25 -13.06
CA PRO A 40 11.67 -3.77 -13.49
C PRO A 40 11.93 -2.35 -12.98
N ILE A 41 13.20 -1.98 -12.78
CA ILE A 41 13.58 -0.65 -12.27
C ILE A 41 13.08 0.51 -13.15
N ASP A 42 12.97 0.27 -14.47
CA ASP A 42 12.42 1.22 -15.45
C ASP A 42 10.89 1.28 -15.45
N MET A 43 10.21 0.53 -14.58
CA MET A 43 8.77 0.60 -14.45
C MET A 43 8.35 2.02 -14.03
N ASP A 44 7.30 2.53 -14.67
CA ASP A 44 6.80 3.86 -14.38
C ASP A 44 6.46 4.02 -12.89
N SER A 45 7.09 5.02 -12.26
CA SER A 45 6.92 5.31 -10.84
C SER A 45 5.45 5.64 -10.48
N GLY A 46 4.67 6.20 -11.42
CA GLY A 46 3.24 6.43 -11.26
C GLY A 46 2.48 5.11 -11.17
N HIS A 47 2.80 4.15 -12.03
CA HIS A 47 2.21 2.81 -12.02
C HIS A 47 2.54 2.06 -10.72
N VAL A 48 3.79 2.14 -10.26
CA VAL A 48 4.22 1.55 -8.97
C VAL A 48 3.43 2.15 -7.82
N ARG A 49 3.34 3.48 -7.73
CA ARG A 49 2.57 4.21 -6.70
C ARG A 49 1.08 3.85 -6.74
N ALA A 50 0.50 3.74 -7.93
CA ALA A 50 -0.89 3.32 -8.10
C ALA A 50 -1.12 1.88 -7.62
N GLY A 51 -0.20 0.96 -7.92
CA GLY A 51 -0.24 -0.43 -7.46
C GLY A 51 -0.16 -0.55 -5.94
N LEU A 52 0.79 0.15 -5.33
CA LEU A 52 0.97 0.20 -3.87
C LEU A 52 -0.27 0.76 -3.17
N THR A 53 -0.81 1.86 -3.70
CA THR A 53 -2.03 2.49 -3.16
C THR A 53 -3.23 1.56 -3.26
N ARG A 54 -3.42 0.89 -4.40
CA ARG A 54 -4.50 -0.10 -4.61
C ARG A 54 -4.37 -1.30 -3.66
N HIS A 55 -3.16 -1.79 -3.43
CA HIS A 55 -2.91 -2.88 -2.47
C HIS A 55 -3.25 -2.47 -1.05
N ALA A 56 -2.79 -1.29 -0.62
CA ALA A 56 -3.10 -0.76 0.71
C ALA A 56 -4.60 -0.49 0.89
N MET A 57 -5.28 0.06 -0.12
CA MET A 57 -6.72 0.24 -0.12
C MET A 57 -7.44 -1.10 0.03
N ARG A 58 -7.08 -2.12 -0.78
CA ARG A 58 -7.69 -3.45 -0.70
C ARG A 58 -7.47 -4.09 0.67
N MET A 59 -6.28 -3.97 1.24
CA MET A 59 -5.99 -4.49 2.59
C MET A 59 -6.76 -3.75 3.69
N SER A 60 -6.86 -2.42 3.60
CA SER A 60 -7.64 -1.62 4.54
C SER A 60 -9.14 -1.94 4.44
N ASP A 61 -9.65 -2.12 3.22
CA ASP A 61 -11.05 -2.45 2.96
C ASP A 61 -11.39 -3.89 3.40
N SER A 62 -10.50 -4.85 3.11
CA SER A 62 -10.66 -6.24 3.54
C SER A 62 -10.54 -6.39 5.07
N GLY A 63 -9.67 -5.59 5.71
CA GLY A 63 -9.57 -5.52 7.17
C GLY A 63 -10.84 -4.99 7.85
N ALA A 64 -11.63 -4.16 7.14
CA ALA A 64 -12.95 -3.74 7.62
C ALA A 64 -13.99 -4.87 7.54
N SER A 65 -13.88 -5.76 6.56
CA SER A 65 -14.85 -6.83 6.34
C SER A 65 -14.76 -7.97 7.34
N LEU A 66 -13.61 -8.16 8.02
CA LEU A 66 -13.47 -9.18 9.09
C LEU A 66 -14.24 -8.84 10.39
N TRP A 67 -14.87 -7.66 10.46
CA TRP A 67 -15.80 -7.27 11.52
C TRP A 67 -17.26 -7.30 11.05
N SER A 68 -17.61 -8.27 10.20
CA SER A 68 -18.98 -8.45 9.73
C SER A 68 -19.66 -9.61 10.45
N HIS A 69 -20.57 -9.22 11.35
CA HIS A 69 -21.62 -10.00 12.03
C HIS A 69 -21.25 -10.93 13.20
N LEU A 70 -21.64 -10.45 14.39
CA LEU A 70 -22.16 -11.23 15.52
C LEU A 70 -23.28 -12.19 15.10
#